data_AF-A0A7S0ASP9-F1
#
_entry.id   AF-A0A7S0ASP9-F1
#
_cell.length_a   1.000
_cell.length_b   1.000
_cell.length_c   1.000
_cell.angle_alpha   90.00
_cell.angle_beta   90.00
_cell.angle_gamma   90.00
#
_symmetry.space_group_name_H-M   'P 1'
#
loop_
_entity.id
_entity.type
_entity.pdbx_description
1 polymer ?
#
loop_
_entity_poly.entity_id
_entity_poly.type
_entity_poly.pdbx_seq_one_letter_code
_entity_poly.pdbx_strand_id
1 'polypeptide(L)'
;VHVNVPSNALCFQIGETSQIHTGGILQATPHAVRGCSSAEITARGVSRETLAVFMEPEYHGDMDLPEGRSLEQTQRKETEQHLPSSVRVLRSRWKKGMNFGEFSEATFKAFH
;
A
#
# COMPACT_ATOMS: atom_id res chain seq x y z
N VAL A 1 -4.87 13.16 6.00
CA VAL A 1 -4.14 14.32 5.43
C VAL A 1 -4.56 14.49 3.98
N HIS A 2 -4.78 15.72 3.50
CA HIS A 2 -4.96 15.99 2.06
C HIS A 2 -3.60 16.33 1.45
N VAL A 3 -3.18 15.58 0.43
CA VAL A 3 -1.89 15.78 -0.22
C VAL A 3 -2.07 16.72 -1.41
N ASN A 4 -1.49 17.92 -1.33
CA ASN A 4 -1.47 18.86 -2.44
C ASN A 4 -0.23 18.59 -3.30
N VAL A 5 -0.43 18.06 -4.51
CA VAL A 5 0.65 17.71 -5.42
C VAL A 5 0.99 18.92 -6.29
N PRO A 6 2.26 19.37 -6.35
CA PRO A 6 2.66 20.44 -7.24
C PRO A 6 2.48 20.06 -8.72
N SER A 7 2.30 21.05 -9.58
CA SER A 7 2.33 20.84 -11.03
C SER A 7 3.69 20.27 -11.45
N ASN A 8 3.68 19.36 -12.43
CA ASN A 8 4.88 18.69 -12.97
C ASN A 8 5.66 17.87 -11.93
N ALA A 9 5.00 17.35 -10.89
CA ALA A 9 5.60 16.47 -9.90
C ALA A 9 5.09 15.02 -10.04
N LEU A 10 5.94 14.07 -9.64
CA LEU A 10 5.57 12.68 -9.44
C LEU A 10 5.36 12.42 -7.94
N CYS A 11 4.24 11.80 -7.58
CA CYS A 11 4.08 11.22 -6.25
C CYS A 11 4.58 9.78 -6.24
N PHE A 12 5.36 9.43 -5.22
CA PHE A 12 5.71 8.04 -4.93
C PHE A 12 5.24 7.68 -3.53
N GLN A 13 4.93 6.40 -3.35
CA GLN A 13 4.54 5.85 -2.06
C GLN A 13 5.27 4.54 -1.83
N ILE A 14 5.63 4.29 -0.57
CA ILE A 14 6.12 2.99 -0.12
C ILE A 14 4.97 1.99 -0.08
N GLY A 15 5.15 0.86 -0.77
CA GLY A 15 4.26 -0.30 -0.72
C GLY A 15 4.64 -1.32 0.35
N GLU A 16 3.79 -2.34 0.53
CA GLU A 16 3.96 -3.35 1.59
C GLU A 16 5.19 -4.25 1.38
N THR A 17 5.62 -4.46 0.13
CA THR A 17 6.85 -5.20 -0.17
C THR A 17 8.08 -4.49 0.40
N SER A 18 8.16 -3.16 0.26
CA SER A 18 9.21 -2.34 0.89
C SER A 18 9.10 -2.35 2.42
N GLN A 19 7.89 -2.39 2.96
CA GLN A 19 7.67 -2.55 4.41
C GLN A 19 8.22 -3.90 4.92
N ILE A 20 8.02 -5.00 4.18
CA ILE A 20 8.58 -6.31 4.51
C ILE A 20 10.11 -6.27 4.41
N HIS A 21 10.66 -5.86 3.27
CA HIS A 21 12.11 -5.87 3.01
C HIS A 21 12.90 -4.92 3.90
N THR A 22 12.27 -3.96 4.57
CA THR A 22 12.92 -3.12 5.58
C THR A 22 12.62 -3.57 7.02
N GLY A 23 11.93 -4.68 7.19
CA GLY A 23 11.46 -5.16 8.48
C GLY A 23 10.64 -4.10 9.23
N GLY A 24 9.85 -3.30 8.52
CA GLY A 24 8.99 -2.26 9.07
C GLY A 24 9.66 -0.92 9.40
N ILE A 25 10.90 -0.66 8.95
CA ILE A 25 11.47 0.70 9.01
C ILE A 25 10.61 1.65 8.17
N LEU A 26 10.30 1.21 6.95
CA LEU A 26 9.30 1.87 6.11
C LEU A 26 7.92 1.26 6.39
N GLN A 27 6.87 2.08 6.32
CA GLN A 27 5.49 1.65 6.49
C GLN A 27 4.66 2.06 5.28
N ALA A 28 4.00 1.10 4.65
CA ALA A 28 2.99 1.34 3.65
C ALA A 28 1.81 2.07 4.29
N THR A 29 1.45 3.22 3.72
CA THR A 29 0.44 4.09 4.32
C THR A 29 -0.88 3.96 3.56
N PRO A 30 -2.01 3.69 4.22
CA PRO A 30 -3.32 3.72 3.58
C PRO A 30 -3.57 5.08 2.92
N HIS A 31 -4.06 5.07 1.69
CA HIS A 31 -4.43 6.27 0.96
C HIS A 31 -5.69 6.03 0.14
N ALA A 32 -6.41 7.10 -0.17
CA ALA A 32 -7.61 7.05 -0.98
C ALA A 32 -7.75 8.34 -1.76
N VAL A 33 -8.43 8.26 -2.89
CA VAL A 33 -8.80 9.41 -3.71
C VAL A 33 -10.27 9.72 -3.47
N ARG A 34 -10.58 11.00 -3.25
CA ARG A 34 -11.96 11.50 -3.26
C ARG A 34 -12.31 11.94 -4.68
N GLY A 35 -13.43 11.46 -5.22
CA GLY A 35 -13.93 11.91 -6.52
C GLY A 35 -14.32 13.38 -6.52
N CYS A 36 -14.50 13.96 -7.71
CA CYS A 36 -15.00 15.33 -7.89
C CYS A 36 -16.35 15.49 -7.16
N SER A 37 -16.39 16.27 -6.07
CA SER A 37 -17.54 16.27 -5.15
C SER A 37 -18.37 17.54 -5.14
N SER A 38 -17.99 18.61 -5.85
CA SER A 38 -18.81 19.81 -5.95
C SER A 38 -19.82 19.67 -7.09
N ALA A 39 -21.09 19.99 -6.82
CA ALA A 39 -22.17 19.97 -7.80
C ALA A 39 -21.83 20.75 -9.08
N GLU A 40 -21.08 21.86 -8.95
CA GLU A 40 -20.60 22.66 -10.07
C GLU A 40 -19.63 21.89 -10.98
N ILE A 41 -18.61 21.22 -10.41
CA ILE A 41 -17.65 20.40 -11.19
C ILE A 41 -18.35 19.21 -11.85
N THR A 42 -19.27 18.55 -11.14
CA THR A 42 -20.04 17.43 -11.69
C THR A 42 -20.94 17.88 -12.84
N ALA A 43 -21.61 19.04 -12.71
CA ALA A 43 -22.44 19.62 -13.77
C ALA A 43 -21.63 20.02 -15.02
N ARG A 44 -20.34 20.31 -14.84
CA ARG A 44 -19.41 20.63 -15.94
C ARG A 44 -18.82 19.40 -16.64
N GLY A 45 -19.13 18.19 -16.18
CA GLY A 45 -18.67 16.94 -16.81
C GLY A 45 -17.15 16.73 -16.75
N VAL A 46 -16.48 17.27 -15.73
CA VAL A 46 -15.02 17.17 -15.59
C VAL A 46 -14.64 15.87 -14.87
N SER A 47 -13.78 15.06 -15.49
CA SER A 47 -13.19 13.86 -14.89
C SER A 47 -11.85 14.15 -14.24
N ARG A 48 -11.46 13.30 -13.28
CA ARG A 48 -10.13 13.29 -12.66
C ARG A 48 -9.35 12.10 -13.21
N GLU A 49 -8.28 12.38 -13.95
CA GLU A 49 -7.41 11.34 -14.51
C GLU A 49 -6.15 11.14 -13.67
N THR A 50 -5.68 9.89 -13.54
CA THR A 50 -4.42 9.54 -12.87
C THR A 50 -3.91 8.21 -13.39
N LEU A 51 -2.60 8.10 -13.58
CA LEU A 51 -1.92 6.84 -13.88
C LEU A 51 -1.11 6.42 -12.65
N ALA A 52 -1.50 5.32 -12.02
CA ALA A 52 -0.70 4.66 -11.00
C ALA A 52 0.20 3.62 -11.67
N VAL A 53 1.50 3.69 -11.37
CA VAL A 53 2.48 2.69 -11.81
C VAL A 53 3.01 2.00 -10.56
N PHE A 54 2.84 0.68 -10.51
CA PHE A 54 3.32 -0.14 -9.40
C PHE A 54 4.68 -0.73 -9.78
N MET A 55 5.70 -0.40 -8.99
CA MET A 55 7.00 -1.04 -9.08
C MET A 55 7.04 -2.18 -8.06
N GLU A 56 7.28 -3.38 -8.55
CA GLU A 56 7.10 -4.61 -7.78
C GLU A 56 8.38 -5.46 -7.82
N PRO A 57 8.58 -6.34 -6.81
CA PRO A 57 9.59 -7.39 -6.90
C PRO A 57 9.35 -8.32 -8.10
N GLU A 58 10.36 -9.12 -8.44
CA GLU A 58 10.18 -10.24 -9.37
C GLU A 58 9.13 -11.22 -8.80
N TYR A 59 8.29 -11.80 -9.67
CA TYR A 59 7.14 -12.61 -9.28
C TYR A 59 7.47 -13.78 -8.34
N HIS A 60 8.58 -14.47 -8.58
CA HIS A 60 9.13 -15.54 -7.77
C HIS A 60 10.23 -15.07 -6.81
N GLY A 61 10.48 -13.76 -6.71
CA GLY A 61 11.45 -13.18 -5.80
C GLY A 61 11.05 -13.36 -4.33
N ASP A 62 12.04 -13.72 -3.51
CA ASP A 62 11.86 -13.89 -2.06
C ASP A 62 11.48 -12.57 -1.41
N MET A 63 10.60 -12.62 -0.41
CA MET A 63 10.23 -11.46 0.40
C MET A 63 10.70 -11.60 1.85
N ASP A 64 11.99 -11.84 2.00
CA ASP A 64 12.59 -12.03 3.31
C ASP A 64 12.77 -10.73 4.10
N LEU A 65 12.75 -10.89 5.41
CA LEU A 65 13.10 -9.83 6.35
C LEU A 65 14.61 -9.65 6.41
N PRO A 66 15.10 -8.41 6.67
CA PRO A 66 16.48 -8.21 7.07
C PRO A 66 16.85 -9.01 8.32
N GLU A 67 18.12 -9.37 8.43
CA GLU A 67 18.65 -10.03 9.61
C GLU A 67 18.33 -9.25 10.90
N GLY A 68 17.99 -9.97 11.96
CA GLY A 68 17.63 -9.38 13.26
C GLY A 68 16.24 -8.72 13.32
N ARG A 69 15.44 -8.76 12.25
CA ARG A 69 14.05 -8.26 12.26
C ARG A 69 13.05 -9.41 12.46
N SER A 70 11.96 -9.12 13.18
CA SER A 70 10.87 -10.07 13.45
C SER A 70 9.57 -9.70 12.75
N LEU A 71 8.64 -10.65 12.66
CA LEU A 71 7.31 -10.43 12.08
C LEU A 71 6.52 -9.34 12.84
N GLU A 72 6.69 -9.23 14.15
CA GLU A 72 6.06 -8.23 15.01
C GLU A 72 6.57 -6.82 14.72
N GLN A 73 7.73 -6.68 14.07
CA GLN A 73 8.32 -5.40 13.72
C GLN A 73 7.89 -4.90 12.33
N THR A 74 7.35 -5.76 11.47
CA THR A 74 6.96 -5.38 10.10
C THR A 74 5.83 -4.35 10.04
N GLN A 75 4.94 -4.34 11.03
CA GLN A 75 3.84 -3.39 11.14
C GLN A 75 3.71 -2.89 12.58
N ARG A 76 3.73 -1.56 12.75
CA ARG A 76 3.60 -0.93 14.07
C ARG A 76 2.19 -1.16 14.62
N LYS A 77 2.11 -1.52 15.91
CA LYS A 77 0.83 -1.80 16.59
C LYS A 77 -0.10 -0.58 16.56
N GLU A 78 0.46 0.60 16.75
CA GLU A 78 -0.28 1.85 16.73
C GLU A 78 -0.85 2.12 15.34
N THR A 79 -0.09 1.86 14.27
CA THR A 79 -0.58 2.01 12.90
C THR A 79 -1.70 1.01 12.60
N GLU A 80 -1.55 -0.23 13.04
CA GLU A 80 -2.55 -1.29 12.85
C GLU A 80 -3.91 -0.92 13.48
N GLN A 81 -3.90 -0.34 14.68
CA GLN A 81 -5.10 0.10 15.40
C GLN A 81 -5.90 1.20 14.68
N HIS A 82 -5.24 1.99 13.82
CA HIS A 82 -5.86 3.11 13.12
C HIS A 82 -6.17 2.80 11.65
N LEU A 83 -5.98 1.56 11.20
CA LEU A 83 -6.35 1.18 9.85
C LEU A 83 -7.87 1.29 9.66
N PRO A 84 -8.34 1.81 8.52
CA PRO A 84 -9.74 1.70 8.15
C PRO A 84 -10.17 0.24 8.10
N SER A 85 -11.42 -0.06 8.43
CA SER A 85 -11.96 -1.44 8.41
C SER A 85 -11.92 -2.11 7.03
N SER A 86 -11.84 -1.31 5.96
CA SER A 86 -11.67 -1.76 4.58
C SER A 86 -10.24 -2.16 4.24
N VAL A 87 -9.25 -1.85 5.09
CA VAL A 87 -7.84 -2.16 4.86
C VAL A 87 -7.46 -3.43 5.60
N ARG A 88 -6.80 -4.37 4.90
CA ARG A 88 -6.34 -5.63 5.48
C ARG A 88 -4.94 -5.46 6.07
N VAL A 89 -4.76 -5.88 7.32
CA VAL A 89 -3.46 -5.87 7.99
C VAL A 89 -2.44 -6.71 7.21
N LEU A 90 -1.15 -6.35 7.27
CA LEU A 90 -0.11 -7.05 6.51
C LEU A 90 -0.02 -8.52 6.94
N ARG A 91 -0.06 -8.76 8.25
CA ARG A 91 0.12 -10.08 8.87
C ARG A 91 -1.01 -11.06 8.60
N SER A 92 -2.17 -10.59 8.12
CA SER A 92 -3.25 -11.50 7.72
C SER A 92 -3.02 -12.13 6.35
N ARG A 93 -2.05 -11.62 5.58
CA ARG A 93 -1.78 -12.03 4.20
C ARG A 93 -0.36 -12.53 3.99
N TRP A 94 0.64 -11.82 4.52
CA TRP A 94 2.04 -12.20 4.40
C TRP A 94 2.47 -13.17 5.51
N LYS A 95 3.29 -14.16 5.15
CA LYS A 95 3.95 -15.09 6.06
C LYS A 95 5.43 -15.19 5.69
N LYS A 96 6.27 -15.42 6.68
CA LYS A 96 7.71 -15.62 6.45
C LYS A 96 7.93 -16.79 5.50
N GLY A 97 8.82 -16.60 4.51
CA GLY A 97 9.11 -17.58 3.46
C GLY A 97 8.23 -17.49 2.21
N MET A 98 7.25 -16.57 2.18
CA MET A 98 6.50 -16.31 0.94
C MET A 98 7.36 -15.56 -0.09
N ASN A 99 7.24 -15.95 -1.36
CA ASN A 99 7.68 -15.10 -2.47
C ASN A 99 6.64 -14.02 -2.79
N PHE A 100 6.97 -13.10 -3.70
CA PHE A 100 6.10 -12.00 -4.07
C PHE A 100 4.77 -12.46 -4.70
N GLY A 101 4.79 -13.47 -5.55
CA GLY A 101 3.60 -14.02 -6.20
C GLY A 101 2.61 -14.61 -5.20
N GLU A 102 3.08 -15.40 -4.24
CA GLU A 102 2.25 -15.98 -3.17
C GLU A 102 1.59 -14.90 -2.31
N PHE A 103 2.33 -13.84 -1.98
CA PHE A 103 1.77 -12.71 -1.24
C PHE A 103 0.78 -11.89 -2.06
N SER A 104 1.05 -11.70 -3.35
CA SER A 104 0.12 -11.05 -4.29
C SER A 104 -1.19 -11.82 -4.37
N GLU A 105 -1.14 -13.14 -4.53
CA GLU A 105 -2.32 -14.00 -4.51
C GLU A 105 -3.10 -13.93 -3.18
N ALA A 106 -2.39 -14.02 -2.05
CA ALA A 106 -3.00 -13.88 -0.73
C ALA A 106 -3.66 -12.51 -0.54
N THR A 107 -3.09 -11.48 -1.17
CA THR A 107 -3.64 -10.12 -1.17
C THR A 107 -4.89 -10.02 -2.00
N PHE A 108 -4.90 -10.50 -3.24
CA PHE A 108 -6.10 -10.47 -4.08
C PHE A 108 -7.26 -11.24 -3.42
N LYS A 109 -7.01 -12.43 -2.86
CA LYS A 109 -8.00 -13.25 -2.13
C LYS A 109 -8.58 -12.57 -0.88
N ALA A 110 -7.93 -11.54 -0.33
CA ALA A 110 -8.41 -10.83 0.86
C ALA A 110 -9.41 -9.70 0.54
N PHE A 111 -9.53 -9.34 -0.74
CA PHE A 111 -10.40 -8.27 -1.25
C PHE A 111 -11.46 -8.75 -2.25
N HIS A 112 -11.29 -9.96 -2.82
CA HIS A 112 -12.20 -10.60 -3.76
C HIS A 112 -12.49 -12.04 -3.33
#